data_AF-G7VIB4-F1
#
_entry.id   AF-G7VIB4-F1
#
_cell.length_a   1.000
_cell.length_b   1.000
_cell.length_c   1.000
_cell.angle_alpha   90.00
_cell.angle_beta   90.00
_cell.angle_gamma   90.00
#
_symmetry.space_group_name_H-M   'P 1'
#
loop_
_entity.id
_entity.type
_entity.pdbx_description
1 polymer ?
#
loop_
_entity_poly.entity_id
_entity_poly.type
_entity_poly.pdbx_seq_one_letter_code
_entity_poly.pdbx_strand_id
1 'polypeptide(L)'
;MSRVDILTYIAVALVAGMVLLNTAIIVSPDVYVALAKGGSHENLLGHEIKWAFESVVWTSMFAFAVLAIFIYLYHLRRYADRFQK
;
A
#
# COMPACT_ATOMS: atom_id res chain seq x y z
N MET A 1 -20.20 1.64 14.03
CA MET A 1 -18.96 1.04 13.48
C MET A 1 -18.29 0.25 14.58
N SER A 2 -18.00 -1.04 14.36
CA SER A 2 -17.27 -1.85 15.33
C SER A 2 -15.77 -1.51 15.30
N ARG A 3 -15.02 -1.78 16.38
CA ARG A 3 -13.55 -1.55 16.43
C ARG A 3 -12.80 -2.21 15.28
N VAL A 4 -13.28 -3.38 14.85
CA VAL A 4 -12.71 -4.12 13.71
C VAL A 4 -12.98 -3.41 12.39
N ASP A 5 -14.17 -2.83 12.19
CA ASP A 5 -14.48 -2.08 10.97
C ASP A 5 -13.52 -0.89 10.83
N ILE A 6 -13.28 -0.17 11.94
CA ILE A 6 -12.31 0.92 12.01
C ILE A 6 -10.91 0.42 11.64
N LEU A 7 -10.48 -0.71 12.20
CA LEU A 7 -9.19 -1.32 11.88
C LEU A 7 -9.08 -1.72 10.41
N THR A 8 -10.15 -2.27 9.81
CA THR A 8 -10.19 -2.59 8.38
C THR A 8 -10.06 -1.34 7.52
N TYR A 9 -10.76 -0.24 7.85
CA TYR A 9 -10.63 1.02 7.10
C TYR A 9 -9.23 1.62 7.22
N ILE A 10 -8.64 1.61 8.42
CA ILE A 10 -7.26 2.08 8.63
C ILE A 10 -6.29 1.22 7.82
N ALA A 11 -6.45 -0.10 7.83
CA ALA A 11 -5.62 -1.01 7.05
C ALA A 11 -5.73 -0.73 5.54
N VAL A 12 -6.94 -0.56 5.02
CA VAL A 12 -7.16 -0.22 3.60
C VAL A 12 -6.52 1.13 3.25
N ALA A 13 -6.70 2.16 4.08
CA ALA A 13 -6.11 3.47 3.86
C ALA A 13 -4.58 3.42 3.86
N LEU A 14 -4.00 2.66 4.79
CA LEU A 14 -2.55 2.50 4.92
C LEU A 14 -1.95 1.75 3.73
N VAL A 15 -2.60 0.67 3.30
CA VAL A 15 -2.22 -0.11 2.12
C VAL A 15 -2.28 0.73 0.85
N ALA A 16 -3.37 1.48 0.63
CA ALA A 16 -3.48 2.40 -0.50
C ALA A 16 -2.41 3.50 -0.44
N GLY A 17 -2.17 4.07 0.75
CA GLY A 17 -1.14 5.08 0.98
C GLY A 17 0.27 4.59 0.65
N MET A 18 0.62 3.35 1.00
CA MET A 18 1.91 2.75 0.67
C MET A 18 2.13 2.64 -0.85
N VAL A 19 1.13 2.19 -1.60
CA VAL A 19 1.21 2.08 -3.06
C VAL A 19 1.35 3.48 -3.68
N LEU A 20 0.49 4.42 -3.29
CA LEU A 20 0.53 5.80 -3.80
C LEU A 20 1.86 6.49 -3.51
N LEU A 21 2.40 6.33 -2.30
CA LEU A 21 3.68 6.91 -1.91
C LEU A 21 4.83 6.34 -2.75
N ASN A 22 4.83 5.02 -2.97
CA ASN A 22 5.89 4.37 -3.74
C ASN A 22 5.83 4.80 -5.23
N THR A 23 4.63 4.90 -5.81
CA THR A 23 4.48 5.46 -7.16
C THR A 23 4.87 6.95 -7.22
N ALA A 24 4.52 7.74 -6.20
CA ALA A 24 4.83 9.16 -6.15
C ALA A 24 6.34 9.44 -6.09
N ILE A 25 7.14 8.57 -5.46
CA ILE A 25 8.61 8.66 -5.47
C ILE A 25 9.19 8.56 -6.90
N ILE A 26 8.54 7.82 -7.80
CA ILE A 26 8.97 7.69 -9.20
C ILE A 26 8.50 8.86 -10.06
N VAL A 27 7.26 9.33 -9.84
CA VAL A 27 6.62 10.31 -10.73
C VAL A 27 6.90 11.76 -10.32
N SER A 28 7.14 12.01 -9.02
CA SER A 28 7.32 13.36 -8.49
C SER A 28 8.73 13.55 -7.91
N PRO A 29 9.53 14.47 -8.50
CA PRO A 29 10.83 14.84 -7.96
C PRO A 29 10.74 15.41 -6.53
N ASP A 30 9.70 16.17 -6.21
CA ASP A 30 9.53 16.79 -4.89
C ASP A 30 9.30 15.73 -3.80
N VAL A 31 8.48 14.73 -4.10
CA VAL A 31 8.22 13.60 -3.19
C VAL A 31 9.49 12.76 -3.03
N TYR A 32 10.22 12.53 -4.11
CA TYR A 32 11.52 11.88 -4.06
C TYR A 32 12.51 12.65 -3.16
N VAL A 33 12.69 13.95 -3.38
CA VAL A 33 13.63 14.78 -2.60
C VAL A 33 13.22 14.85 -1.13
N ALA A 34 11.93 14.94 -0.83
CA ALA A 34 11.43 14.96 0.54
C ALA A 34 11.68 13.65 1.30
N LEU A 35 11.69 12.49 0.61
CA LEU A 35 11.75 11.17 1.22
C LEU A 35 13.12 10.48 1.11
N ALA A 36 13.83 10.64 0.00
CA ALA A 36 15.06 9.91 -0.30
C ALA A 36 16.27 10.39 0.52
N LYS A 37 16.22 11.59 1.13
CA LYS A 37 17.29 12.19 1.98
C LYS A 37 18.72 12.12 1.38
N GLY A 38 18.86 11.86 0.08
CA GLY A 38 20.11 11.73 -0.67
C GLY A 38 19.89 11.11 -2.05
N GLY A 39 20.58 11.61 -3.07
CA GLY A 39 20.42 11.22 -4.49
C GLY A 39 19.76 12.30 -5.36
N SER A 40 19.80 12.13 -6.69
CA SER A 40 19.04 12.97 -7.63
C SER A 40 17.91 12.15 -8.27
N HIS A 41 16.76 12.78 -8.48
CA HIS A 41 15.64 12.13 -9.17
C HIS A 41 16.02 11.73 -10.60
N GLU A 42 16.99 12.42 -11.21
CA GLU A 42 17.56 12.08 -12.51
C GLU A 42 18.32 10.75 -12.49
N ASN A 43 19.05 10.44 -11.41
CA ASN A 43 19.72 9.15 -11.24
C ASN A 43 18.70 8.02 -11.08
N LEU A 44 17.60 8.28 -10.35
CA LEU A 44 16.49 7.33 -10.22
C LEU A 44 15.91 6.97 -11.60
N LEU A 45 15.61 7.99 -12.43
CA LEU A 45 15.00 7.77 -13.75
C LEU A 45 15.99 7.23 -14.79
N GLY A 46 17.29 7.50 -14.64
CA GLY A 46 18.32 7.10 -15.59
C GLY A 46 18.87 5.70 -15.37
N HIS A 47 19.29 5.38 -14.14
CA HIS A 47 20.03 4.13 -13.84
C HIS A 47 19.22 3.16 -12.99
N GLU A 48 18.33 3.67 -12.15
CA GLU A 48 17.63 2.87 -11.13
C GLU A 48 16.15 2.64 -11.47
N ILE A 49 15.68 3.10 -12.63
CA ILE A 49 14.24 3.10 -12.95
C ILE A 49 13.65 1.70 -12.97
N LYS A 50 14.43 0.71 -13.41
CA LYS A 50 14.04 -0.70 -13.37
C LYS A 50 13.81 -1.17 -11.93
N TRP A 51 14.76 -0.90 -11.04
CA TRP A 51 14.69 -1.27 -9.63
C TRP A 51 13.56 -0.53 -8.90
N ALA A 52 13.39 0.76 -9.20
CA ALA A 52 12.31 1.57 -8.66
C ALA A 52 10.94 1.02 -9.10
N PHE A 53 10.79 0.69 -10.39
CA PHE A 53 9.56 0.11 -10.92
C PHE A 53 9.27 -1.28 -10.34
N GLU A 54 10.28 -2.14 -10.24
CA GLU A 54 10.16 -3.44 -9.57
C GLU A 54 9.73 -3.28 -8.11
N SER A 55 10.29 -2.31 -7.38
CA SER A 55 9.89 -1.98 -6.01
C SER A 55 8.40 -1.60 -5.91
N VAL A 56 7.91 -0.77 -6.84
CA VAL A 56 6.48 -0.40 -6.92
C VAL A 56 5.60 -1.62 -7.19
N VAL A 57 6.01 -2.50 -8.11
CA VAL A 57 5.27 -3.73 -8.43
C VAL A 57 5.18 -4.65 -7.22
N TRP A 58 6.32 -4.93 -6.56
CA TRP A 58 6.35 -5.79 -5.37
C TRP A 58 5.55 -5.21 -4.20
N THR A 59 5.65 -3.90 -3.98
CA THR A 59 4.88 -3.20 -2.94
C THR A 59 3.39 -3.27 -3.24
N SER A 60 2.98 -3.11 -4.50
CA SER A 60 1.59 -3.24 -4.93
C SER A 60 1.06 -4.66 -4.74
N MET A 61 1.83 -5.68 -5.13
CA MET A 61 1.45 -7.08 -4.92
C MET A 61 1.27 -7.40 -3.43
N PHE A 62 2.21 -6.97 -2.59
CA PHE A 62 2.12 -7.15 -1.15
C PHE A 62 0.89 -6.44 -0.57
N ALA A 63 0.67 -5.19 -0.96
CA ALA A 63 -0.50 -4.39 -0.59
C ALA A 63 -1.82 -5.11 -0.93
N PHE A 64 -1.97 -5.60 -2.17
CA PHE A 64 -3.17 -6.32 -2.59
C PHE A 64 -3.37 -7.64 -1.84
N ALA A 65 -2.29 -8.38 -1.55
CA ALA A 65 -2.38 -9.61 -0.76
C ALA A 65 -2.90 -9.33 0.67
N VAL A 66 -2.37 -8.30 1.33
CA VAL A 66 -2.81 -7.87 2.65
C VAL A 66 -4.28 -7.43 2.63
N LEU A 67 -4.67 -6.66 1.61
CA LEU A 67 -6.05 -6.21 1.44
C LEU A 67 -7.03 -7.39 1.24
N ALA A 68 -6.64 -8.38 0.44
CA ALA A 68 -7.42 -9.60 0.23
C ALA A 68 -7.62 -10.39 1.54
N ILE A 69 -6.57 -10.51 2.37
CA ILE A 69 -6.67 -11.14 3.69
C ILE A 69 -7.65 -10.39 4.58
N PHE A 70 -7.59 -9.05 4.64
CA PHE A 70 -8.51 -8.27 5.45
C PHE A 70 -9.96 -8.38 4.99
N ILE A 71 -10.21 -8.36 3.67
CA ILE A 71 -11.55 -8.55 3.12
C ILE A 71 -12.09 -9.94 3.46
N TYR A 72 -11.24 -10.98 3.37
CA TYR A 72 -11.60 -12.34 3.74
C TYR A 72 -11.96 -12.45 5.22
N LEU A 73 -11.13 -11.92 6.12
CA LEU A 73 -11.39 -11.92 7.57
C LEU A 73 -12.67 -11.15 7.92
N TYR A 74 -12.92 -10.02 7.25
CA TYR A 74 -14.16 -9.25 7.41
C TYR A 74 -15.39 -10.09 7.02
N HIS A 75 -15.34 -10.77 5.88
CA HIS A 75 -16.44 -11.64 5.42
C HIS A 75 -16.64 -12.84 6.35
N LEU A 76 -15.56 -13.49 6.79
CA LEU A 76 -15.62 -14.62 7.70
C LEU A 76 -16.32 -14.25 9.00
N ARG A 77 -15.97 -13.10 9.59
CA ARG A 77 -16.65 -12.58 10.78
C ARG A 77 -18.13 -12.32 10.55
N ARG A 78 -18.47 -11.65 9.45
CA ARG A 78 -19.87 -11.35 9.09
C ARG A 78 -20.70 -12.62 8.83
N TYR A 79 -20.06 -13.71 8.41
CA TYR A 79 -20.68 -15.03 8.33
C TYR A 79 -20.86 -15.66 9.71
N ALA A 80 -19.85 -15.61 10.59
CA ALA A 80 -19.96 -16.14 11.95
C ALA A 80 -21.08 -15.44 12.76
N ASP A 81 -21.17 -14.11 12.69
CA ASP A 81 -22.21 -13.32 13.37
C ASP A 81 -23.64 -13.66 12.88
N ARG A 82 -23.78 -14.21 11.66
CA ARG A 82 -25.09 -14.64 11.11
C ARG A 82 -25.60 -15.95 11.69
N PHE A 83 -24.72 -16.82 12.18
CA PHE A 83 -25.09 -18.12 12.76
C PHE A 83 -25.14 -18.12 14.29
N GLN A 84 -24.75 -17.02 14.94
CA GLN A 84 -24.94 -16.80 16.38
C GLN A 84 -26.32 -16.19 16.74
N LYS A 85 -27.30 -16.26 15.84
CA LYS A 85 -28.69 -15.86 16.10
C LYS A 85 -29.57 -17.05 16.47
#